data_AF-A0A8T4KNA7-F1
#
_entry.id   AF-A0A8T4KNA7-F1
#
_cell.length_a   1.000
_cell.length_b   1.000
_cell.length_c   1.000
_cell.angle_alpha   90.00
_cell.angle_beta   90.00
_cell.angle_gamma   90.00
#
_symmetry.space_group_name_H-M   'P 1'
#
loop_
_entity.id
_entity.type
_entity.pdbx_description
1 polymer ?
#
loop_
_entity_poly.entity_id
_entity_poly.type
_entity_poly.pdbx_seq_one_letter_code
_entity_poly.pdbx_strand_id
1 'polypeptide(L)'
;MLLEFIIAAVLIAMGVMILINTINRSSDFQAFIASIFGGIFILAGIFVAAILGGFAFILFVKIIAFLFILFGLFLVIAFPDINRYQPNAFSSTGIFLGLILLTLGIFLLFLWWP
;
A
#
# COMPACT_ATOMS: atom_id res chain seq x y z
N MET A 1 12.50 5.81 7.98
CA MET A 1 11.81 4.49 7.98
C MET A 1 11.82 3.81 9.34
N LEU A 2 12.95 3.24 9.82
CA LEU A 2 12.98 2.47 11.08
C LEU A 2 12.50 3.29 12.30
N LEU A 3 12.98 4.53 12.44
CA LEU A 3 12.62 5.40 13.56
C LEU A 3 11.12 5.74 13.56
N GLU A 4 10.49 5.95 12.39
CA GLU A 4 9.07 6.27 12.29
C GLU A 4 8.21 5.05 12.66
N PHE A 5 8.63 3.85 12.26
CA PHE A 5 7.99 2.60 12.69
C PHE A 5 8.11 2.38 14.20
N ILE A 6 9.28 2.66 14.78
CA ILE A 6 9.48 2.59 16.24
C ILE A 6 8.56 3.58 16.93
N ILE A 7 8.48 4.83 16.47
CA ILE A 7 7.60 5.85 17.05
C ILE A 7 6.13 5.46 16.92
N ALA A 8 5.69 4.99 15.74
CA ALA A 8 4.33 4.51 15.52
C ALA A 8 3.98 3.34 16.44
N ALA A 9 4.87 2.34 16.55
CA ALA A 9 4.68 1.18 17.41
C ALA A 9 4.59 1.57 18.89
N VAL A 10 5.45 2.49 19.35
CA VAL A 10 5.42 3.02 20.72
C VAL A 10 4.11 3.75 20.99
N LEU A 11 3.65 4.61 20.07
CA LEU A 11 2.39 5.35 20.22
C LEU A 11 1.18 4.42 20.30
N ILE A 12 1.12 3.39 19.45
CA ILE A 12 0.05 2.38 19.47
C ILE A 12 0.12 1.58 20.78
N ALA A 13 1.30 1.11 21.18
CA ALA A 13 1.48 0.37 22.42
C ALA A 13 1.08 1.18 23.66
N MET A 14 1.42 2.46 23.70
CA MET A 14 0.98 3.38 24.76
C MET A 14 -0.54 3.53 24.79
N GLY A 15 -1.18 3.72 23.64
CA GLY A 15 -2.65 3.82 23.57
C GLY A 15 -3.36 2.55 24.03
N VAL A 16 -2.85 1.37 23.64
CA VAL A 16 -3.38 0.07 24.11
C VAL A 16 -3.19 -0.11 25.62
N MET A 17 -2.01 0.24 26.15
CA MET A 17 -1.74 0.17 27.60
C MET A 17 -2.65 1.09 28.41
N ILE A 18 -2.94 2.29 27.91
CA ILE A 18 -3.88 3.22 28.53
C ILE A 18 -5.28 2.58 28.57
N LEU A 19 -5.75 2.02 27.46
CA LEU A 19 -7.05 1.35 27.38
C LEU A 19 -7.15 0.14 28.31
N ILE A 20 -6.14 -0.73 28.38
CA ILE A 20 -6.14 -1.87 29.30
C ILE A 20 -6.22 -1.38 30.76
N ASN A 21 -5.48 -0.33 31.10
CA ASN A 21 -5.54 0.25 32.44
C ASN A 21 -6.87 0.95 32.75
N THR A 22 -7.65 1.37 31.74
CA THR A 22 -8.99 1.91 31.97
C THR A 22 -10.00 0.87 32.43
N ILE A 23 -9.85 -0.39 32.01
CA ILE A 23 -10.75 -1.49 32.38
C ILE A 23 -10.73 -1.74 33.90
N ASN A 24 -9.60 -1.45 34.56
CA ASN A 24 -9.41 -1.69 35.99
C ASN A 24 -9.67 -0.46 36.87
N ARG A 25 -10.14 0.68 36.34
CA ARG A 25 -10.39 1.91 37.13
C ARG A 25 -11.83 1.98 37.64
N SER A 26 -11.97 2.41 38.89
CA SER A 26 -13.25 2.47 39.63
C SER A 26 -14.07 3.74 39.41
N SER A 27 -13.53 4.77 38.73
CA SER A 27 -14.27 6.02 38.47
C SER A 27 -14.55 6.20 36.98
N ASP A 28 -15.84 6.23 36.65
CA ASP A 28 -16.34 6.29 35.26
C ASP A 28 -15.76 7.47 34.48
N PHE A 29 -15.59 8.63 35.13
CA PHE A 29 -15.06 9.83 34.49
C PHE A 29 -13.58 9.71 34.11
N GLN A 30 -12.76 9.09 34.97
CA GLN A 30 -11.34 8.89 34.66
C GLN A 30 -11.14 7.80 33.60
N ALA A 31 -11.97 6.75 33.63
CA ALA A 31 -11.97 5.72 32.61
C ALA A 31 -12.38 6.30 31.23
N PHE A 32 -13.39 7.17 31.20
CA PHE A 32 -13.81 7.87 29.98
C PHE A 32 -12.73 8.78 29.40
N ILE A 33 -12.07 9.60 30.24
CA ILE A 33 -11.00 10.47 29.76
C ILE A 33 -9.83 9.64 29.22
N ALA A 34 -9.42 8.60 29.96
CA ALA A 34 -8.29 7.78 29.55
C ALA A 34 -8.60 6.95 28.30
N SER A 35 -9.85 6.55 28.04
CA SER A 35 -10.20 5.88 26.78
C SER A 35 -10.13 6.82 25.58
N ILE A 36 -10.51 8.09 25.74
CA ILE A 36 -10.33 9.12 24.70
C ILE A 36 -8.84 9.31 24.39
N PHE A 37 -8.00 9.50 25.41
CA PHE A 37 -6.55 9.64 25.20
C PHE A 37 -5.93 8.38 24.58
N GLY A 38 -6.32 7.19 25.04
CA GLY A 38 -5.86 5.92 24.46
C GLY A 38 -6.21 5.80 22.97
N GLY A 39 -7.45 6.16 22.60
CA GLY A 39 -7.88 6.22 21.20
C GLY A 39 -7.08 7.21 20.37
N ILE A 40 -6.81 8.42 20.90
CA ILE A 40 -6.00 9.43 20.22
C ILE A 40 -4.56 8.93 19.98
N PHE A 41 -3.95 8.26 20.97
CA PHE A 41 -2.59 7.70 20.82
C PHE A 41 -2.52 6.60 19.74
N ILE A 42 -3.54 5.74 19.66
CA ILE A 42 -3.64 4.72 18.61
C ILE A 42 -3.78 5.37 17.23
N LEU A 43 -4.72 6.32 17.09
CA LEU A 43 -4.94 7.02 15.83
C LEU A 43 -3.71 7.82 15.39
N ALA A 44 -3.02 8.48 16.32
CA ALA A 44 -1.77 9.19 16.05
C ALA A 44 -0.65 8.24 15.59
N GLY A 45 -0.51 7.06 16.22
CA GLY A 45 0.47 6.06 15.80
C GLY A 45 0.18 5.49 14.41
N ILE A 46 -1.09 5.23 14.09
CA ILE A 46 -1.54 4.81 12.74
C ILE A 46 -1.26 5.91 11.71
N PHE A 47 -1.55 7.16 12.04
CA PHE A 47 -1.30 8.31 11.17
C PHE A 47 0.19 8.51 10.88
N VAL A 48 1.03 8.38 11.91
CA VAL A 48 2.50 8.41 11.76
C VAL A 48 2.98 7.26 10.87
N ALA A 49 2.49 6.05 11.07
CA ALA A 49 2.82 4.91 10.20
C ALA A 49 2.38 5.13 8.74
N ALA A 50 1.18 5.68 8.54
CA ALA A 50 0.59 5.87 7.22
C ALA A 50 1.27 7.00 6.41
N ILE A 51 1.61 8.11 7.07
CA ILE A 51 2.13 9.32 6.41
C ILE A 51 3.65 9.32 6.39
N LEU A 52 4.30 9.06 7.52
CA LEU A 52 5.75 9.16 7.63
C LEU A 52 6.44 7.89 7.10
N GLY A 53 5.78 6.73 7.15
CA GLY A 53 6.32 5.48 6.62
C GLY A 53 6.30 5.36 5.09
N GLY A 54 5.78 6.36 4.35
CA GLY A 54 5.67 6.31 2.88
C GLY A 54 4.79 5.18 2.34
N PHE A 55 4.11 4.44 3.22
CA PHE A 55 3.49 3.15 2.92
C PHE A 55 2.32 3.30 1.95
N ALA A 56 1.54 4.38 2.06
CA ALA A 56 0.46 4.68 1.13
C ALA A 56 0.97 4.95 -0.29
N PHE A 57 2.07 5.68 -0.44
CA PHE A 57 2.68 5.97 -1.74
C PHE A 57 3.34 4.72 -2.34
N ILE A 58 4.10 3.97 -1.53
CA ILE A 58 4.74 2.72 -1.98
C ILE A 58 3.67 1.72 -2.42
N LEU A 59 2.63 1.50 -1.62
CA LEU A 59 1.55 0.58 -1.93
C LEU A 59 0.79 1.01 -3.19
N PHE A 60 0.56 2.31 -3.36
CA PHE A 60 -0.02 2.87 -4.59
C PHE A 60 0.86 2.61 -5.83
N VAL A 61 2.18 2.82 -5.73
CA VAL A 61 3.14 2.51 -6.81
C VAL A 61 3.14 1.02 -7.13
N LYS A 62 3.07 0.13 -6.13
CA LYS A 62 2.96 -1.32 -6.37
C LYS A 62 1.66 -1.70 -7.06
N ILE A 63 0.54 -1.08 -6.71
CA ILE A 63 -0.74 -1.31 -7.40
C ILE A 63 -0.64 -0.90 -8.87
N ILE A 64 -0.06 0.28 -9.17
CA ILE A 64 0.15 0.73 -10.56
C ILE A 64 1.07 -0.24 -11.31
N ALA A 65 2.15 -0.69 -10.66
CA ALA A 65 3.08 -1.67 -11.22
C ALA A 65 2.37 -2.97 -11.63
N PHE A 66 1.47 -3.48 -10.76
CA PHE A 66 0.66 -4.65 -11.05
C PHE A 66 -0.29 -4.42 -12.23
N LEU A 67 -0.93 -3.25 -12.33
CA LEU A 67 -1.80 -2.92 -13.46
C LEU A 67 -1.04 -2.90 -14.79
N PHE A 68 0.19 -2.38 -14.81
CA PHE A 68 1.04 -2.39 -16.00
C PHE A 68 1.44 -3.80 -16.42
N ILE A 69 1.76 -4.69 -15.47
CA ILE A 69 2.06 -6.09 -15.78
C ILE A 69 0.81 -6.80 -16.34
N LEU A 70 -0.35 -6.60 -15.72
CA LEU A 70 -1.58 -7.26 -16.13
C LEU A 70 -2.03 -6.81 -17.52
N PHE A 71 -1.95 -5.51 -17.79
CA PHE A 71 -2.27 -4.96 -19.11
C PHE A 71 -1.21 -5.32 -20.16
N GLY A 72 0.07 -5.34 -19.78
CA GLY A 72 1.16 -5.77 -20.66
C GLY A 72 1.05 -7.24 -21.07
N LEU A 73 0.75 -8.13 -20.12
CA LEU A 73 0.46 -9.55 -20.39
C LEU A 73 -0.76 -9.72 -21.31
N PHE A 74 -1.83 -8.97 -21.06
CA PHE A 74 -3.02 -9.00 -21.91
C PHE A 74 -2.67 -8.63 -23.35
N LEU A 75 -1.90 -7.57 -23.57
CA LEU A 75 -1.47 -7.16 -24.91
C LEU A 75 -0.60 -8.22 -25.58
N VAL A 76 0.34 -8.83 -24.87
CA VAL A 76 1.23 -9.87 -25.42
C VAL A 76 0.47 -11.15 -25.77
N ILE A 77 -0.52 -11.55 -24.98
CA ILE A 77 -1.27 -12.80 -25.16
C ILE A 77 -2.44 -12.63 -26.14
N ALA A 78 -3.16 -11.52 -26.07
CA ALA A 78 -4.39 -11.34 -26.86
C ALA A 78 -4.11 -10.91 -28.30
N PHE A 79 -3.11 -10.05 -28.55
CA PHE A 79 -2.85 -9.51 -29.90
C PHE A 79 -2.35 -10.52 -30.95
N PRO A 80 -1.63 -11.61 -30.60
CA PRO A 80 -1.31 -12.69 -31.53
C PRO A 80 -2.54 -13.43 -32.06
N ASP A 81 -3.65 -13.48 -31.32
CA ASP A 81 -4.81 -14.32 -31.66
C ASP A 81 -5.87 -13.57 -32.49
N ILE A 82 -5.74 -12.26 -32.69
CA ILE A 82 -6.68 -11.42 -33.46
C ILE A 82 -6.45 -11.53 -34.99
N ASN A 83 -5.60 -12.47 -35.43
CA ASN A 83 -5.10 -12.66 -36.79
C ASN A 83 -6.13 -12.72 -37.92
N ARG A 84 -7.43 -12.89 -37.63
CA ARG A 84 -8.48 -12.89 -38.68
C ARG A 84 -8.94 -11.49 -39.12
N TYR A 85 -8.68 -10.44 -38.34
CA TYR A 85 -9.25 -9.10 -38.60
C TYR A 85 -8.25 -7.94 -38.48
N GLN A 86 -7.00 -8.19 -38.12
CA GLN A 86 -6.03 -7.13 -37.83
C GLN A 86 -4.77 -7.25 -38.70
N PRO A 87 -4.27 -6.14 -39.29
CA PRO A 87 -3.01 -6.16 -40.03
C PRO A 87 -1.84 -6.55 -39.13
N ASN A 88 -0.89 -7.34 -39.63
CA ASN A 88 0.28 -7.83 -38.89
C ASN A 88 1.03 -6.71 -38.14
N ALA A 89 1.11 -5.51 -38.71
CA ALA A 89 1.74 -4.35 -38.08
C ALA A 89 1.08 -3.95 -36.74
N PHE A 90 -0.24 -4.07 -36.62
CA PHE A 90 -0.97 -3.78 -35.37
C PHE A 90 -0.76 -4.86 -34.31
N SER A 91 -0.67 -6.12 -34.72
CA SER A 91 -0.34 -7.23 -33.82
C SER A 91 1.05 -7.05 -33.22
N SER A 92 2.06 -6.80 -34.07
CA SER A 92 3.44 -6.53 -33.62
C SER A 92 3.55 -5.30 -32.72
N THR A 93 2.79 -4.24 -33.01
CA THR A 93 2.77 -3.02 -32.19
C THR A 93 2.13 -3.27 -30.81
N GLY A 94 1.04 -4.04 -30.75
CA GLY A 94 0.40 -4.42 -29.49
C GLY A 94 1.33 -5.25 -28.61
N ILE A 95 2.01 -6.25 -29.19
CA ILE A 95 2.99 -7.06 -28.48
C ILE A 95 4.16 -6.20 -27.97
N PHE A 96 4.67 -5.29 -28.79
CA PHE A 96 5.75 -4.38 -28.40
C PHE A 96 5.36 -3.44 -27.25
N LEU A 97 4.17 -2.83 -27.31
CA LEU A 97 3.63 -2.03 -26.20
C LEU A 97 3.41 -2.87 -24.93
N GLY A 98 2.95 -4.11 -25.09
CA GLY A 98 2.79 -5.04 -23.99
C GLY A 98 4.11 -5.35 -23.29
N LEU A 99 5.20 -5.55 -24.05
CA LEU A 99 6.54 -5.74 -23.51
C LEU A 99 7.07 -4.49 -22.78
N ILE A 100 6.81 -3.29 -23.30
CA ILE A 100 7.18 -2.04 -22.61
C ILE A 100 6.45 -1.92 -21.27
N LEU A 101 5.15 -2.19 -21.24
CA LEU A 101 4.34 -2.14 -20.03
C LEU A 101 4.77 -3.20 -19.00
N LEU A 102 5.11 -4.40 -19.46
CA LEU A 102 5.69 -5.43 -18.60
C LEU A 102 7.01 -4.98 -17.99
N THR A 103 7.91 -4.41 -18.80
CA THR A 103 9.21 -3.93 -18.35
C THR A 103 9.07 -2.80 -17.34
N LEU A 104 8.17 -1.84 -17.59
CA LEU A 104 7.88 -0.74 -16.67
C LEU A 104 7.21 -1.22 -15.38
N GLY A 105 6.26 -2.14 -15.47
CA GLY A 105 5.59 -2.70 -14.30
C GLY A 105 6.55 -3.52 -13.43
N ILE A 106 7.41 -4.34 -14.03
CA ILE A 106 8.48 -5.05 -13.31
C ILE A 106 9.44 -4.04 -12.67
N PHE A 107 9.88 -3.02 -13.42
CA PHE A 107 10.74 -1.98 -12.88
C PHE A 107 10.11 -1.28 -11.67
N LEU A 108 8.83 -0.89 -11.72
CA LEU A 108 8.12 -0.26 -10.60
C LEU A 108 7.89 -1.20 -9.41
N LEU A 109 7.76 -2.51 -9.66
CA LEU A 109 7.74 -3.53 -8.59
C LEU A 109 9.07 -3.63 -7.85
N PHE A 110 10.20 -3.40 -8.52
CA PHE A 110 11.52 -3.44 -7.91
C PHE A 110 12.04 -2.07 -7.47
N LEU A 111 11.46 -0.98 -7.99
CA LEU A 111 11.75 0.37 -7.52
C LEU A 111 11.28 0.48 -6.06
N TRP A 112 12.16 0.97 -5.19
CA TRP A 112 11.90 1.09 -3.74
C TRP A 112 11.75 -0.27 -3.03
N TRP A 113 12.54 -1.26 -3.44
CA TRP A 113 12.80 -2.43 -2.59
C TRP A 113 13.61 -1.97 -1.35
N PRO A 114 13.22 -2.33 -0.12
CA PRO A 114 14.00 -2.00 1.08
C PRO A 114 15.37 -2.68 1.08
#